data_AF-A0A2P7S3T6-F1
#
_entry.id   AF-A0A2P7S3T6-F1
#
_cell.length_a   1.000
_cell.length_b   1.000
_cell.length_c   1.000
_cell.angle_alpha   90.00
_cell.angle_beta   90.00
_cell.angle_gamma   90.00
#
_symmetry.space_group_name_H-M   'P 1'
#
loop_
_entity.id
_entity.type
_entity.pdbx_description
1 polymer ?
#
loop_
_entity_poly.entity_id
_entity_poly.type
_entity_poly.pdbx_seq_one_letter_code
_entity_poly.pdbx_strand_id
1 'polypeptide(L)'
;MGLPWRSRCGGDSNFGLKVGVVSRLKFEPRILELLERSPHLRQVIDPLLEVRRVLREQYQRLHKAMERMAEADDVCQLLMTAPGVGSMVALSFRAGVDEPGRFGRSRSVPAHFGLTPTRYQSGEIDQEKGISKCGDPSIRWVLVEAAGTILRLSKKSSPLREWGLEIAKRRGMTKAVVAGHGGWP
;
A
#
# COMPACT_ATOMS: atom_id res chain seq x y z
N MET A 1 10.12 9.68 -2.11
CA MET A 1 11.29 8.98 -1.53
C MET A 1 10.89 7.54 -1.26
N GLY A 2 11.46 6.59 -2.01
CA GLY A 2 11.01 5.19 -2.04
C GLY A 2 11.49 4.36 -0.86
N LEU A 3 10.62 3.47 -0.37
CA LEU A 3 10.93 2.48 0.64
C LEU A 3 12.12 1.60 0.22
N PRO A 4 13.02 1.24 1.15
CA PRO A 4 14.15 0.35 0.90
C PRO A 4 13.65 -1.08 0.72
N TRP A 5 13.85 -1.64 -0.47
CA TRP A 5 13.63 -3.06 -0.74
C TRP A 5 14.60 -3.87 0.11
N ARG A 6 14.06 -4.63 1.07
CA ARG A 6 14.83 -5.48 1.99
C ARG A 6 14.90 -6.90 1.40
N SER A 7 15.88 -7.15 0.53
CA SER A 7 16.21 -8.51 0.08
C SER A 7 17.09 -9.20 1.12
N ARG A 8 16.50 -10.10 1.91
CA ARG A 8 17.24 -11.00 2.80
C ARG A 8 17.40 -12.33 2.06
N CYS A 9 18.51 -12.51 1.36
CA CYS A 9 19.03 -13.83 0.97
C CYS A 9 20.54 -13.85 1.23
N GLY A 10 20.94 -14.59 2.26
CA GLY A 10 22.31 -15.06 2.42
C GLY A 10 22.50 -16.36 1.65
N GLY A 11 23.76 -16.65 1.31
CA GLY A 11 24.20 -17.93 0.76
C GLY A 11 24.06 -18.08 -0.75
N ASP A 12 25.17 -17.84 -1.45
CA ASP A 12 25.56 -18.40 -2.74
C ASP A 12 24.65 -18.21 -3.97
N SER A 13 25.12 -17.41 -4.93
CA SER A 13 24.58 -17.37 -6.29
C SER A 13 25.76 -17.33 -7.25
N ASN A 14 26.07 -18.48 -7.85
CA ASN A 14 27.34 -18.75 -8.51
C ASN A 14 27.56 -18.00 -9.84
N PHE A 15 26.58 -17.26 -10.38
CA PHE A 15 26.78 -16.46 -11.62
C PHE A 15 25.92 -15.18 -11.72
N GLY A 16 25.32 -14.71 -10.61
CA GLY A 16 24.36 -13.59 -10.63
C GLY A 16 24.97 -12.25 -10.26
N LEU A 17 24.97 -11.27 -11.18
CA LEU A 17 25.34 -9.89 -10.89
C LEU A 17 24.48 -9.31 -9.75
N LYS A 18 25.09 -9.07 -8.58
CA LYS A 18 24.41 -8.43 -7.45
C LYS A 18 24.30 -6.92 -7.70
N VAL A 19 23.08 -6.46 -7.96
CA VAL A 19 22.78 -5.04 -8.24
C VAL A 19 23.02 -4.15 -7.01
N GLY A 20 22.80 -4.67 -5.81
CA GLY A 20 22.83 -3.91 -4.57
C GLY A 20 21.60 -3.00 -4.40
N VAL A 21 21.61 -2.18 -3.35
CA VAL A 21 20.52 -1.24 -3.08
C VAL A 21 20.68 -0.01 -3.98
N VAL A 22 19.76 0.17 -4.93
CA VAL A 22 19.75 1.32 -5.84
C VAL A 22 18.38 1.98 -5.92
N SER A 23 18.40 3.31 -6.10
CA SER A 23 17.16 4.05 -6.33
C SER A 23 16.60 3.73 -7.72
N ARG A 24 15.30 3.96 -7.91
CA ARG A 24 14.63 3.71 -9.20
C ARG A 24 15.30 4.44 -10.37
N LEU A 25 15.81 5.65 -10.13
CA LEU A 25 16.50 6.48 -11.12
C LEU A 25 17.90 5.97 -11.45
N LYS A 26 18.61 5.44 -10.45
CA LYS A 26 19.97 4.93 -10.61
C LYS A 26 20.03 3.47 -11.04
N PHE A 27 18.89 2.78 -11.10
CA PHE A 27 18.82 1.36 -11.41
C PHE A 27 19.48 1.02 -12.75
N GLU A 28 19.03 1.66 -13.82
CA GLU A 28 19.52 1.33 -15.16
C GLU A 28 20.99 1.72 -15.37
N PRO A 29 21.46 2.92 -14.97
CA PRO A 29 22.89 3.22 -14.95
C PRO A 29 23.72 2.18 -14.17
N ARG A 30 23.20 1.70 -13.02
CA ARG A 30 23.87 0.66 -12.25
C ARG A 30 23.95 -0.66 -12.99
N ILE A 31 22.89 -1.06 -13.70
CA ILE A 31 22.91 -2.29 -14.50
C ILE A 31 23.94 -2.17 -15.62
N LEU A 32 24.00 -1.02 -16.31
CA LEU A 32 24.98 -0.80 -17.38
C LEU A 32 26.43 -0.87 -16.86
N GLU A 33 26.72 -0.27 -15.70
CA GLU A 33 28.02 -0.39 -15.02
C GLU A 33 28.38 -1.85 -14.73
N LEU A 34 27.42 -2.66 -14.28
CA LEU A 34 27.64 -4.08 -14.01
C LEU A 34 27.85 -4.89 -15.29
N LEU A 35 27.26 -4.49 -16.41
CA LEU A 35 27.43 -5.13 -17.71
C LEU A 35 28.79 -4.85 -18.36
N GLU A 36 29.47 -3.75 -18.01
CA GLU A 36 30.87 -3.51 -18.43
C GLU A 36 31.80 -4.62 -17.95
N ARG A 37 31.55 -5.15 -16.74
CA ARG A 37 32.30 -6.25 -16.13
C ARG A 37 31.88 -7.63 -16.65
N SER A 38 30.83 -7.71 -17.45
CA SER A 38 30.25 -8.96 -17.93
C SER A 38 29.57 -8.80 -19.30
N PRO A 39 30.32 -8.49 -20.37
CA PRO A 39 29.76 -8.06 -21.66
C PRO A 39 28.82 -9.07 -22.32
N HIS A 40 29.07 -10.38 -22.12
CA HIS A 40 28.23 -11.47 -22.62
C HIS A 40 26.74 -11.40 -22.19
N LEU A 41 26.41 -10.70 -21.10
CA LEU A 41 25.03 -10.56 -20.63
C LEU A 41 24.26 -9.43 -21.33
N ARG A 42 24.95 -8.54 -22.06
CA ARG A 42 24.32 -7.38 -22.72
C ARG A 42 23.21 -7.79 -23.68
N GLN A 43 23.44 -8.83 -24.47
CA GLN A 43 22.46 -9.33 -25.45
C GLN A 43 21.11 -9.71 -24.83
N VAL A 44 21.10 -10.14 -23.56
CA VAL A 44 19.87 -10.51 -22.84
C VAL A 44 19.32 -9.34 -22.04
N ILE A 45 20.19 -8.53 -21.42
CA ILE A 45 19.77 -7.48 -20.48
C ILE A 45 19.31 -6.21 -21.21
N ASP A 46 19.93 -5.84 -22.33
CA ASP A 46 19.55 -4.62 -23.07
C ASP A 46 18.08 -4.64 -23.52
N PRO A 47 17.54 -5.73 -24.11
CA PRO A 47 16.11 -5.83 -24.41
C PRO A 47 15.22 -5.72 -23.18
N LEU A 48 15.63 -6.28 -22.03
CA LEU A 48 14.87 -6.20 -20.78
C LEU A 48 14.86 -4.79 -20.19
N LEU A 49 15.95 -4.05 -20.32
CA LEU A 49 16.01 -2.64 -19.96
C LEU A 49 15.07 -1.82 -20.83
N GLU A 50 15.02 -2.10 -22.13
CA GLU A 50 14.12 -1.42 -23.06
C GLU A 50 12.65 -1.67 -22.72
N VAL A 51 12.26 -2.94 -22.53
CA VAL A 51 10.90 -3.30 -22.09
C VAL A 51 10.56 -2.62 -20.76
N ARG A 52 11.51 -2.58 -19.83
CA ARG A 52 11.33 -1.89 -18.54
C ARG A 52 11.10 -0.40 -18.73
N ARG A 53 11.82 0.29 -19.62
CA ARG A 53 11.60 1.72 -19.91
C ARG A 53 10.18 1.94 -20.41
N VAL A 54 9.76 1.19 -21.43
CA VAL A 54 8.41 1.30 -22.01
C VAL A 54 7.32 1.07 -20.96
N LEU A 55 7.42 0.00 -20.17
CA LEU A 55 6.45 -0.29 -19.10
C LEU A 55 6.41 0.83 -18.05
N ARG A 56 7.57 1.42 -17.70
CA ARG A 56 7.62 2.53 -16.75
C ARG A 56 6.98 3.78 -17.33
N GLU A 57 7.18 4.07 -18.61
CA GLU A 57 6.52 5.19 -19.28
C GLU A 57 5.01 5.02 -19.33
N GLN A 58 4.52 3.84 -19.74
CA GLN A 58 3.08 3.58 -19.78
C GLN A 58 2.46 3.63 -18.38
N TYR A 59 3.14 3.07 -17.37
CA TYR A 59 2.73 3.19 -15.98
C TYR A 59 2.60 4.67 -15.56
N GLN A 60 3.57 5.53 -15.89
CA GLN A 60 3.50 6.95 -15.52
C GLN A 60 2.36 7.66 -16.24
N ARG A 61 2.09 7.34 -17.51
CA ARG A 61 0.96 7.89 -18.26
C ARG A 61 -0.37 7.53 -17.60
N LEU A 62 -0.58 6.26 -17.27
CA LEU A 62 -1.78 5.78 -16.60
C LEU A 62 -1.92 6.37 -15.20
N HIS A 63 -0.81 6.45 -14.45
CA HIS A 63 -0.81 7.04 -13.12
C HIS A 63 -1.24 8.52 -13.16
N LYS A 64 -0.72 9.30 -14.11
CA LYS A 64 -1.14 10.70 -14.32
C LYS A 64 -2.59 10.83 -14.77
N ALA A 65 -3.10 9.89 -15.55
CA ALA A 65 -4.53 9.88 -15.90
C ALA A 65 -5.39 9.65 -14.66
N MET A 66 -5.02 8.70 -13.81
CA MET A 66 -5.67 8.43 -12.53
C MET A 66 -5.57 9.64 -11.58
N GLU A 67 -4.42 10.30 -11.48
CA GLU A 67 -4.27 11.53 -10.68
C GLU A 67 -5.24 12.63 -11.16
N ARG A 68 -5.31 12.88 -12.47
CA ARG A 68 -6.26 13.85 -13.05
C ARG A 68 -7.72 13.50 -12.77
N MET A 69 -8.08 12.22 -12.80
CA MET A 69 -9.44 11.79 -12.43
C MET A 69 -9.75 12.09 -10.96
N ALA A 70 -8.80 11.84 -10.06
CA ALA A 70 -8.96 12.14 -8.63
C ALA A 70 -9.01 13.65 -8.36
N GLU A 71 -8.25 14.44 -9.11
CA GLU A 71 -8.27 15.91 -9.04
C GLU A 71 -9.57 16.51 -9.57
N ALA A 72 -10.25 15.85 -10.52
CA ALA A 72 -11.53 16.30 -11.06
C ALA A 72 -12.76 15.96 -10.19
N ASP A 73 -12.60 15.16 -9.13
CA ASP A 73 -13.68 14.75 -8.23
C ASP A 73 -13.49 15.38 -6.84
N ASP A 74 -14.43 16.25 -6.44
CA ASP A 74 -14.37 16.99 -5.16
C ASP A 74 -14.32 16.06 -3.93
N VAL A 75 -14.96 14.90 -3.99
CA VAL A 75 -14.93 13.93 -2.88
C VAL A 75 -13.59 13.23 -2.84
N CYS A 76 -12.99 12.89 -3.99
CA CYS A 76 -11.63 12.38 -4.01
C CYS A 76 -10.63 13.42 -3.48
N GLN A 77 -10.77 14.70 -3.83
CA GLN A 77 -9.95 15.77 -3.26
C GLN A 77 -10.09 15.84 -1.75
N LEU A 78 -11.32 15.81 -1.23
CA LEU A 78 -11.58 15.80 0.22
C LEU A 78 -10.94 14.57 0.89
N LEU A 79 -11.10 13.38 0.31
CA LEU A 79 -10.51 12.15 0.84
C LEU A 79 -8.98 12.24 0.91
N MET A 80 -8.33 12.82 -0.11
CA MET A 80 -6.87 12.99 -0.17
C MET A 80 -6.32 13.99 0.86
N THR A 81 -7.16 14.77 1.54
CA THR A 81 -6.73 15.58 2.69
C THR A 81 -6.39 14.72 3.91
N ALA A 82 -6.94 13.49 3.98
CA ALA A 82 -6.63 12.56 5.06
C ALA A 82 -5.20 12.01 4.93
N PRO A 83 -4.46 11.88 6.04
CA PRO A 83 -3.10 11.35 6.00
C PRO A 83 -3.09 9.93 5.44
N GLY A 84 -2.15 9.62 4.54
CA GLY A 84 -2.00 8.29 3.94
C GLY A 84 -2.99 7.99 2.80
N VAL A 85 -3.92 8.89 2.49
CA VAL A 85 -4.84 8.77 1.36
C VAL A 85 -4.27 9.55 0.17
N GLY A 86 -4.00 8.85 -0.94
CA GLY A 86 -3.64 9.44 -2.23
C GLY A 86 -4.64 9.09 -3.32
N SER A 87 -4.43 9.54 -4.55
CA SER A 87 -5.38 9.41 -5.67
C SER A 87 -5.90 7.99 -5.89
N MET A 88 -5.02 6.99 -5.81
CA MET A 88 -5.40 5.58 -5.93
C MET A 88 -6.33 5.13 -4.80
N VAL A 89 -6.05 5.53 -3.56
CA VAL A 89 -6.86 5.19 -2.38
C VAL A 89 -8.21 5.88 -2.45
N ALA A 90 -8.21 7.17 -2.77
CA ALA A 90 -9.42 7.97 -2.87
C ALA A 90 -10.35 7.46 -3.96
N LEU A 91 -9.84 7.20 -5.17
CA LEU A 91 -10.65 6.66 -6.27
C LEU A 91 -11.15 5.24 -5.99
N SER A 92 -10.30 4.36 -5.42
CA SER A 92 -10.73 3.00 -5.08
C SER A 92 -11.83 3.01 -4.02
N PHE A 93 -11.72 3.87 -3.01
CA PHE A 93 -12.75 4.02 -1.98
C PHE A 93 -14.03 4.61 -2.56
N ARG A 94 -13.93 5.67 -3.37
CA ARG A 94 -15.06 6.30 -4.06
C ARG A 94 -15.83 5.29 -4.92
N ALA A 95 -15.13 4.54 -5.76
CA ALA A 95 -15.71 3.48 -6.59
C ALA A 95 -16.26 2.31 -5.78
N GLY A 96 -15.63 1.99 -4.64
CA GLY A 96 -16.07 0.94 -3.74
C GLY A 96 -17.32 1.26 -2.93
N VAL A 97 -17.49 2.54 -2.59
CA VAL A 97 -18.71 3.06 -1.95
C VAL A 97 -19.84 3.15 -2.96
N ASP A 98 -19.52 3.60 -4.19
CA ASP A 98 -20.39 3.82 -5.35
C ASP A 98 -21.59 4.76 -5.03
N GLU A 99 -22.57 4.26 -4.29
CA GLU A 99 -23.72 5.00 -3.78
C GLU A 99 -23.61 5.23 -2.26
N PRO A 100 -23.21 6.44 -1.79
CA PRO A 100 -23.09 6.71 -0.36
C PRO A 100 -24.39 6.56 0.43
N GLY A 101 -25.54 6.81 -0.22
CA GLY A 101 -26.87 6.71 0.36
C GLY A 101 -27.24 5.31 0.85
N ARG A 102 -26.57 4.26 0.35
CA ARG A 102 -26.79 2.87 0.80
C ARG A 102 -26.37 2.65 2.26
N PHE A 103 -25.53 3.53 2.81
CA PHE A 103 -25.06 3.44 4.18
C PHE A 103 -25.89 4.36 5.07
N GLY A 104 -26.78 3.77 5.88
CA GLY A 104 -27.55 4.55 6.87
C GLY A 104 -26.67 5.21 7.94
N ARG A 105 -25.43 4.73 8.15
CA ARG A 105 -24.44 5.33 9.08
C ARG A 105 -23.03 5.16 8.54
N SER A 106 -22.14 6.15 8.74
CA SER A 106 -20.73 6.05 8.33
C SER A 106 -20.00 4.85 8.95
N ARG A 107 -20.35 4.48 10.18
CA ARG A 107 -19.77 3.32 10.89
C ARG A 107 -20.02 1.96 10.22
N SER A 108 -20.95 1.84 9.27
CA SER A 108 -21.15 0.58 8.53
C SER A 108 -20.21 0.42 7.34
N VAL A 109 -19.53 1.49 6.91
CA VAL A 109 -18.62 1.45 5.76
C VAL A 109 -17.42 0.50 6.00
N PRO A 110 -16.75 0.50 7.17
CA PRO A 110 -15.69 -0.47 7.43
C PRO A 110 -16.17 -1.93 7.38
N ALA A 111 -17.43 -2.21 7.77
CA ALA A 111 -17.99 -3.56 7.69
C ALA A 111 -18.20 -4.00 6.24
N HIS A 112 -18.56 -3.07 5.35
CA HIS A 112 -18.70 -3.33 3.92
C HIS A 112 -17.39 -3.79 3.26
N PHE A 113 -16.27 -3.26 3.73
CA PHE A 113 -14.93 -3.66 3.27
C PHE A 113 -14.28 -4.75 4.14
N GLY A 114 -15.04 -5.34 5.07
CA GLY A 114 -14.57 -6.45 5.91
C GLY A 114 -13.46 -6.06 6.88
N LEU A 115 -13.40 -4.79 7.27
CA LEU A 115 -12.43 -4.22 8.21
C LEU A 115 -12.91 -4.25 9.66
N THR A 116 -14.14 -4.72 9.93
CA THR A 116 -14.62 -4.91 11.30
C THR A 116 -14.15 -6.25 11.88
N PRO A 117 -13.90 -6.33 13.21
CA PRO A 117 -13.65 -7.59 13.88
C PRO A 117 -14.79 -8.59 13.64
N THR A 118 -14.44 -9.86 13.50
CA THR A 118 -15.42 -10.95 13.50
C THR A 118 -15.68 -11.34 14.95
N ARG A 119 -16.94 -11.35 15.37
CA ARG A 119 -17.31 -11.93 16.67
C ARG A 119 -17.73 -13.38 16.50
N TYR A 120 -17.17 -14.26 17.32
CA TYR A 120 -17.63 -15.63 17.48
C TYR A 120 -18.31 -15.73 18.84
N GLN A 121 -19.64 -15.83 18.82
CA GLN A 121 -20.45 -15.91 20.02
C GLN A 121 -21.20 -17.25 20.03
N SER A 122 -20.95 -18.07 21.05
CA SER A 122 -21.67 -19.32 21.30
C SER A 122 -21.96 -19.42 22.78
N GLY A 123 -23.22 -19.25 23.22
CA GLY A 123 -23.71 -19.49 24.58
C GLY A 123 -22.90 -18.87 25.72
N GLU A 124 -21.77 -19.48 26.05
CA GLU A 124 -20.85 -19.14 27.14
C GLU A 124 -19.56 -18.43 26.67
N ILE A 125 -19.30 -18.36 25.36
CA ILE A 125 -18.06 -17.84 24.77
C ILE A 125 -18.38 -16.67 23.85
N ASP A 126 -17.85 -15.48 24.16
CA ASP A 126 -17.74 -14.35 23.24
C ASP A 126 -16.26 -14.07 22.97
N GLN A 127 -15.81 -14.36 21.75
CA GLN A 127 -14.43 -14.14 21.32
C GLN A 127 -14.38 -13.26 20.07
N GLU A 128 -13.63 -12.17 20.14
CA GLU A 128 -13.24 -11.40 18.97
C GLU A 128 -12.11 -12.12 18.22
N LYS A 129 -12.38 -12.46 16.96
CA LYS A 129 -11.41 -13.05 16.02
C LYS A 129 -10.77 -11.95 15.17
N GLY A 130 -10.08 -12.35 14.10
CA GLY A 130 -9.56 -11.41 13.09
C GLY A 130 -10.67 -10.62 12.39
N ILE A 131 -10.27 -9.71 11.51
CA ILE A 131 -11.22 -8.98 10.65
C ILE A 131 -12.08 -9.94 9.82
N SER A 132 -13.31 -9.54 9.50
CA SER A 132 -14.26 -10.39 8.77
C SER A 132 -13.78 -10.76 7.37
N LYS A 133 -13.04 -9.87 6.72
CA LYS A 133 -12.60 -10.05 5.32
C LYS A 133 -13.75 -10.17 4.31
N CYS A 134 -14.99 -9.86 4.70
CA CYS A 134 -16.12 -9.78 3.77
C CYS A 134 -15.96 -8.58 2.83
N GLY A 135 -16.56 -8.65 1.63
CA GLY A 135 -16.44 -7.59 0.62
C GLY A 135 -15.14 -7.64 -0.18
N ASP A 136 -14.88 -6.56 -0.92
CA ASP A 136 -13.82 -6.51 -1.93
C ASP A 136 -12.40 -6.56 -1.30
N PRO A 137 -11.60 -7.60 -1.60
CA PRO A 137 -10.22 -7.71 -1.11
C PRO A 137 -9.28 -6.59 -1.61
N SER A 138 -9.51 -6.06 -2.81
CA SER A 138 -8.69 -5.02 -3.44
C SER A 138 -8.85 -3.70 -2.70
N ILE A 139 -10.09 -3.30 -2.40
CA ILE A 139 -10.36 -2.06 -1.66
C ILE A 139 -9.79 -2.16 -0.24
N ARG A 140 -10.02 -3.30 0.41
CA ARG A 140 -9.43 -3.58 1.72
C ARG A 140 -7.90 -3.51 1.69
N TRP A 141 -7.25 -4.06 0.67
CA TRP A 141 -5.79 -3.96 0.52
C TRP A 141 -5.34 -2.51 0.40
N VAL A 142 -5.99 -1.72 -0.46
CA VAL A 142 -5.67 -0.29 -0.65
C VAL A 142 -5.83 0.51 0.65
N LEU A 143 -6.89 0.25 1.43
CA LEU A 143 -7.11 0.90 2.72
C LEU A 143 -6.07 0.49 3.79
N VAL A 144 -5.68 -0.78 3.81
CA VAL A 144 -4.61 -1.29 4.69
C VAL A 144 -3.25 -0.68 4.33
N GLU A 145 -2.96 -0.50 3.04
CA GLU A 145 -1.74 0.19 2.59
C GLU A 145 -1.76 1.68 2.93
N ALA A 146 -2.92 2.34 2.85
CA ALA A 146 -3.09 3.72 3.29
C ALA A 146 -2.76 3.85 4.79
N ALA A 147 -3.35 3.01 5.65
CA ALA A 147 -3.05 2.97 7.08
C ALA A 147 -1.56 2.65 7.35
N GLY A 148 -0.99 1.72 6.59
CA GLY A 148 0.43 1.40 6.63
C GLY A 148 1.33 2.60 6.30
N THR A 149 0.93 3.40 5.33
CA THR A 149 1.62 4.64 4.93
C THR A 149 1.59 5.66 6.07
N ILE A 150 0.46 5.82 6.78
CA ILE A 150 0.36 6.69 7.96
C ILE A 150 1.39 6.29 9.02
N LEU A 151 1.47 5.00 9.35
CA LEU A 151 2.31 4.54 10.45
C LEU A 151 3.80 4.45 10.08
N ARG A 152 4.12 4.08 8.83
CA ARG A 152 5.50 3.81 8.40
C ARG A 152 6.18 4.97 7.68
N LEU A 153 5.42 5.75 6.92
CA LEU A 153 5.95 6.74 5.98
C LEU A 153 5.63 8.18 6.37
N SER A 154 4.49 8.43 7.00
CA SER A 154 4.14 9.78 7.42
C SER A 154 5.11 10.28 8.49
N LYS A 155 5.70 11.44 8.23
CA LYS A 155 6.52 12.20 9.19
C LYS A 155 5.69 13.15 10.04
N LYS A 156 4.47 13.49 9.60
CA LYS A 156 3.58 14.39 10.33
C LYS A 156 2.96 13.63 11.51
N SER A 157 3.04 14.21 12.71
CA SER A 157 2.25 13.70 13.83
C SER A 157 0.79 14.03 13.60
N SER A 158 -0.06 13.06 13.90
CA SER A 158 -1.52 13.23 13.93
C SER A 158 -2.03 12.33 15.05
N PRO A 159 -3.19 12.65 15.64
CA PRO A 159 -3.81 11.76 16.63
C PRO A 159 -3.90 10.33 16.09
N LEU A 160 -4.27 10.17 14.81
CA LEU A 160 -4.41 8.86 14.15
C LEU A 160 -3.10 8.05 14.12
N ARG A 161 -2.00 8.74 13.84
CA ARG A 161 -0.69 8.12 13.85
C ARG A 161 -0.24 7.77 15.27
N GLU A 162 -0.48 8.65 16.23
CA GLU A 162 -0.07 8.45 17.64
C GLU A 162 -0.78 7.26 18.26
N TRP A 163 -2.10 7.21 18.14
CA TRP A 163 -2.90 6.06 18.59
C TRP A 163 -2.47 4.75 17.91
N GLY A 164 -2.28 4.77 16.59
CA GLY A 164 -1.86 3.57 15.86
C GLY A 164 -0.46 3.11 16.30
N LEU A 165 0.46 4.03 16.61
CA LEU A 165 1.76 3.70 17.18
C LEU A 165 1.66 3.15 18.60
N GLU A 166 0.71 3.61 19.41
CA GLU A 166 0.45 3.04 20.74
C GLU A 166 -0.05 1.59 20.65
N ILE A 167 -0.93 1.29 19.69
CA ILE A 167 -1.32 -0.08 19.38
C ILE A 167 -0.13 -0.89 18.88
N ALA A 168 0.72 -0.30 18.03
CA ALA A 168 1.90 -0.98 17.50
C ALA A 168 2.87 -1.38 18.62
N LYS A 169 3.03 -0.52 19.65
CA LYS A 169 3.84 -0.83 20.84
C LYS A 169 3.27 -2.01 21.64
N ARG A 170 1.95 -2.10 21.79
CA ARG A 170 1.29 -3.14 22.60
C ARG A 170 1.09 -4.47 21.87
N ARG A 171 0.80 -4.43 20.57
CA ARG A 171 0.30 -5.60 19.80
C ARG A 171 1.05 -5.84 18.48
N GLY A 172 2.07 -5.04 18.17
CA GLY A 172 2.87 -5.14 16.95
C GLY A 172 2.30 -4.38 15.76
N MET A 173 3.18 -4.03 14.81
CA MET A 173 2.87 -3.17 13.66
C MET A 173 1.73 -3.72 12.78
N THR A 174 1.72 -5.02 12.49
CA THR A 174 0.70 -5.63 11.64
C THR A 174 -0.70 -5.50 12.24
N LYS A 175 -0.83 -5.56 13.57
CA LYS A 175 -2.11 -5.39 14.26
C LYS A 175 -2.53 -3.92 14.30
N ALA A 176 -1.58 -3.01 14.44
CA ALA A 176 -1.84 -1.57 14.42
C ALA A 176 -2.37 -1.08 13.07
N VAL A 177 -1.83 -1.57 11.95
CA VAL A 177 -2.25 -1.17 10.61
C VAL A 177 -3.71 -1.54 10.31
N VAL A 178 -4.19 -2.65 10.89
CA VAL A 178 -5.54 -3.19 10.66
C VAL A 178 -6.47 -2.88 11.85
N ALA A 179 -6.02 -2.06 12.80
CA ALA A 179 -6.80 -1.73 13.97
C ALA A 179 -8.04 -0.89 13.59
N GLY A 180 -9.22 -1.36 13.97
CA GLY A 180 -10.47 -0.60 13.89
C GLY A 180 -10.79 0.13 15.20
N HIS A 181 -11.92 0.85 15.22
CA HIS A 181 -12.40 1.75 16.28
C HIS A 181 -12.63 1.12 17.68
N GLY A 182 -12.21 -0.12 17.97
CA GLY A 182 -12.38 -0.75 19.29
C GLY A 182 -11.64 -0.10 20.47
N GLY A 183 -11.10 1.11 20.29
CA GLY A 183 -10.38 1.87 21.32
C GLY A 183 -9.88 3.22 20.83
N TRP A 184 -10.59 3.85 19.87
CA TRP A 184 -10.35 5.25 19.51
C TRP A 184 -11.16 6.12 20.49
N PRO A 185 -10.55 7.06 21.25
CA PRO A 185 -11.28 7.95 22.15
C PRO A 185 -12.20 8.93 21.39
#